data_AF-A0A2X3XZL2-F1
#
_entry.id   AF-A0A2X3XZL2-F1
#
_cell.length_a   1.000
_cell.length_b   1.000
_cell.length_c   1.000
_cell.angle_alpha   90.00
_cell.angle_beta   90.00
_cell.angle_gamma   90.00
#
_symmetry.space_group_name_H-M   'P 1'
#
loop_
_entity.id
_entity.type
_entity.pdbx_description
1 polymer ?
#
loop_
_entity_poly.entity_id
_entity_poly.type
_entity_poly.pdbx_seq_one_letter_code
_entity_poly.pdbx_strand_id
1 'polypeptide(L)'
;MATKRQSKSLVRKQEIIPLLIFVFSAFLLLAFTGGITILTKMVQETSASVTKVIFPPKKKTASFKKNQDVQIKVSSNSSLAKYGGWIGKIKQVHYLKEKNTYRYDIIFENKKVLKKMKASVIQAKEKAKYQVGEIIQLKKSAETDLDGASLSDYKGTAGKVDNISLNYRSQDGGYKYDITFDDGIKYTNIHERDLSTIYQVKLSADNSASQNNEVLRQAFAYAKDNPGTVLGLPSGEFKIGSQTPEQDYQLLSSDTELRGNKTTLLVEGTAYWFGLATGPGAEDGVKNFTMRNIDVKASDLTKGDHFMIMANHGTNWKIINNSFTMVHKSGSHIFDLGSVQNSVFDGNQFVGYAPDLTNKTNVAEGDDLHLYYAEAIQLDAAENTGMWDANLIKNIDPNYAANNAQRHLSSNIVITNNAFLPYKDSSGKIIAYSASIGQHSSDVGLVSIYNNTFTSSLVKQIAKNDWVLKPIHLQSDYANAIYANTIN
;
A
#
# COMPACT_ATOMS: atom_id res chain seq x y z
N MET A 1 61.17 31.18 -84.89
CA MET A 1 62.41 31.82 -84.41
C MET A 1 62.36 31.88 -82.89
N ALA A 2 63.26 31.15 -82.22
CA ALA A 2 63.38 31.13 -80.78
C ALA A 2 64.48 32.12 -80.33
N THR A 3 64.17 32.99 -79.38
CA THR A 3 65.16 33.75 -78.60
C THR A 3 64.90 33.54 -77.12
N LYS A 4 65.95 33.03 -76.46
CA LYS A 4 66.05 32.54 -75.08
C LYS A 4 66.11 33.72 -74.10
N ARG A 5 65.25 33.77 -73.08
CA ARG A 5 65.40 34.67 -71.91
C ARG A 5 66.17 33.94 -70.81
N GLN A 6 67.34 34.45 -70.42
CA GLN A 6 68.10 33.95 -69.26
C GLN A 6 67.52 34.55 -67.96
N SER A 7 67.10 33.70 -67.02
CA SER A 7 66.79 34.08 -65.64
C SER A 7 68.07 34.11 -64.80
N LYS A 8 68.41 35.26 -64.20
CA LYS A 8 69.51 35.37 -63.23
C LYS A 8 69.06 34.80 -61.87
N SER A 9 69.72 33.74 -61.41
CA SER A 9 69.59 33.19 -60.05
C SER A 9 70.23 34.14 -59.03
N LEU A 10 69.54 34.35 -57.90
CA LEU A 10 69.93 35.26 -56.80
C LEU A 10 71.09 34.76 -55.92
N VAL A 11 71.55 33.52 -56.10
CA VAL A 11 72.66 32.94 -55.32
C VAL A 11 73.55 32.14 -56.25
N ARG A 12 74.87 32.35 -56.17
CA ARG A 12 75.84 31.59 -56.98
C ARG A 12 76.09 30.24 -56.32
N LYS A 13 76.22 29.15 -57.09
CA LYS A 13 76.51 27.81 -56.55
C LYS A 13 77.76 27.76 -55.63
N GLN A 14 78.69 28.71 -55.81
CA GLN A 14 79.90 28.84 -55.00
C GLN A 14 79.67 29.46 -53.60
N GLU A 15 78.51 30.09 -53.35
CA GLU A 15 78.14 30.71 -52.07
C GLU A 15 77.35 29.74 -51.15
N ILE A 16 76.83 28.65 -51.71
CA ILE A 16 76.02 27.65 -50.99
C ILE A 16 76.87 26.83 -50.00
N ILE A 17 78.11 26.52 -50.40
CA ILE A 17 79.04 25.72 -49.58
C ILE A 17 79.43 26.45 -48.28
N PRO A 18 79.91 27.72 -48.31
CA PRO A 18 80.23 28.44 -47.07
C PRO A 18 79.00 28.73 -46.20
N LEU A 19 77.82 28.95 -46.79
CA LEU A 19 76.58 29.11 -46.03
C LEU A 19 76.19 27.82 -45.29
N LEU A 20 76.30 26.66 -45.95
CA LEU A 20 76.07 25.35 -45.33
C LEU A 20 77.06 25.10 -44.19
N ILE A 21 78.34 25.43 -44.39
CA ILE A 21 79.35 25.30 -43.32
C ILE A 21 78.99 26.20 -42.14
N PHE A 22 78.63 27.47 -42.37
CA PHE A 22 78.27 28.40 -41.29
C PHE A 22 77.03 27.93 -40.50
N VAL A 23 76.00 27.45 -41.19
CA VAL A 23 74.79 26.89 -40.55
C VAL A 23 75.14 25.63 -39.75
N PHE A 24 76.02 24.77 -40.27
CA PHE A 24 76.46 23.55 -39.59
C PHE A 24 77.33 23.86 -38.36
N SER A 25 78.21 24.87 -38.45
CA SER A 25 79.02 25.35 -37.33
C SER A 25 78.16 25.95 -36.22
N ALA A 26 77.13 26.74 -36.57
CA ALA A 26 76.17 27.27 -35.60
C ALA A 26 75.37 26.15 -34.92
N PHE A 27 74.99 25.10 -35.66
CA PHE A 27 74.33 23.92 -35.12
C PHE A 27 75.21 23.15 -34.13
N LEU A 28 76.48 22.95 -34.47
CA LEU A 28 77.46 22.31 -33.59
C LEU A 28 77.72 23.13 -32.32
N LEU A 29 77.80 24.46 -32.43
CA LEU A 29 77.98 25.35 -31.29
C LEU A 29 76.78 25.30 -30.33
N LEU A 30 75.55 25.27 -30.88
CA LEU A 30 74.31 25.11 -30.11
C LEU A 30 74.20 23.72 -29.46
N ALA A 31 74.74 22.68 -30.09
CA ALA A 31 74.80 21.33 -29.54
C ALA A 31 75.83 21.21 -28.40
N PHE A 32 77.01 21.83 -28.53
CA PHE A 32 78.07 21.79 -27.52
C PHE A 32 77.77 22.62 -26.27
N THR A 33 76.97 23.68 -26.39
CA THR A 33 76.64 24.59 -25.28
C THR A 33 75.34 24.25 -24.56
N GLY A 34 74.66 23.16 -24.94
CA GLY A 34 73.31 22.84 -24.43
C GLY A 34 72.21 23.81 -24.89
N GLY A 35 72.52 24.71 -25.83
CA GLY A 35 71.60 25.69 -26.39
C GLY A 35 70.42 25.05 -27.14
N ILE A 36 70.60 23.87 -27.74
CA ILE A 36 69.50 23.11 -28.36
C ILE A 36 68.45 22.68 -27.33
N THR A 37 68.86 22.28 -26.12
CA THR A 37 67.96 21.89 -25.03
C THR A 37 67.18 23.09 -24.50
N ILE A 38 67.82 24.26 -24.42
CA ILE A 38 67.16 25.51 -24.00
C ILE A 38 66.19 25.99 -25.07
N LEU A 39 66.57 25.94 -26.36
CA LEU A 39 65.68 26.27 -27.47
C LEU A 39 64.48 25.32 -27.56
N THR A 40 64.69 24.01 -27.40
CA THR A 40 63.58 23.04 -27.42
C THR A 40 62.66 23.21 -26.22
N LYS A 41 63.19 23.55 -25.04
CA LYS A 41 62.38 23.88 -23.86
C LYS A 41 61.61 25.20 -24.04
N MET A 42 62.24 26.23 -24.59
CA MET A 42 61.57 27.50 -24.95
C MET A 42 60.50 27.28 -26.03
N VAL A 43 60.76 26.46 -27.05
CA VAL A 43 59.79 26.11 -28.11
C VAL A 43 58.68 25.23 -27.57
N GLN A 44 58.93 24.31 -26.64
CA GLN A 44 57.88 23.51 -25.97
C GLN A 44 57.02 24.36 -25.03
N GLU A 45 57.62 25.27 -24.26
CA GLU A 45 56.89 26.17 -23.35
C GLU A 45 56.11 27.23 -24.13
N THR A 46 56.68 27.80 -25.18
CA THR A 46 55.96 28.71 -26.09
C THR A 46 54.91 27.97 -26.90
N SER A 47 55.16 26.77 -27.43
CA SER A 47 54.11 26.00 -28.13
C SER A 47 53.00 25.58 -27.17
N ALA A 48 53.27 25.10 -25.94
CA ALA A 48 52.20 24.84 -24.97
C ALA A 48 51.38 26.09 -24.60
N SER A 49 52.02 27.26 -24.58
CA SER A 49 51.38 28.56 -24.33
C SER A 49 50.59 29.04 -25.54
N VAL A 50 51.15 28.91 -26.74
CA VAL A 50 50.56 29.31 -28.02
C VAL A 50 49.41 28.37 -28.39
N THR A 51 49.50 27.06 -28.14
CA THR A 51 48.38 26.12 -28.34
C THR A 51 47.23 26.42 -27.38
N LYS A 52 47.47 26.90 -26.14
CA LYS A 52 46.43 27.41 -25.23
C LYS A 52 45.81 28.73 -25.69
N VAL A 53 46.54 29.56 -26.43
CA VAL A 53 46.08 30.84 -26.97
C VAL A 53 45.30 30.66 -28.28
N ILE A 54 45.77 29.77 -29.16
CA ILE A 54 45.16 29.47 -30.47
C ILE A 54 43.99 28.48 -30.33
N PHE A 55 44.09 27.51 -29.42
CA PHE A 55 43.03 26.55 -29.09
C PHE A 55 42.71 26.64 -27.60
N PRO A 56 41.99 27.70 -27.16
CA PRO A 56 41.56 27.78 -25.77
C PRO A 56 40.80 26.51 -25.40
N PRO A 57 41.11 25.89 -24.24
CA PRO A 57 40.47 24.64 -23.85
C PRO A 57 38.96 24.85 -23.85
N LYS A 58 38.24 23.99 -24.60
CA LYS A 58 36.78 24.07 -24.69
C LYS A 58 36.21 24.22 -23.28
N LYS A 59 35.43 25.29 -23.08
CA LYS A 59 34.76 25.57 -21.81
C LYS A 59 33.98 24.32 -21.45
N LYS A 60 34.21 23.76 -20.25
CA LYS A 60 33.37 22.65 -19.79
C LYS A 60 31.91 23.09 -19.77
N THR A 61 31.00 22.16 -19.98
CA THR A 61 29.57 22.41 -19.80
C THR A 61 29.25 22.36 -18.31
N ALA A 62 28.41 23.29 -17.84
CA ALA A 62 27.94 23.24 -16.45
C ALA A 62 27.06 21.98 -16.28
N SER A 63 27.27 21.27 -15.17
CA SER A 63 26.50 20.07 -14.84
C SER A 63 25.05 20.40 -14.43
N PHE A 64 24.84 21.60 -13.87
CA PHE A 64 23.53 22.05 -13.40
C PHE A 64 23.26 23.47 -13.87
N LYS A 65 21.98 23.78 -14.09
CA LYS A 65 21.50 25.10 -14.55
C LYS A 65 20.92 25.91 -13.40
N LYS A 66 20.89 27.24 -13.53
CA LYS A 66 20.18 28.11 -12.58
C LYS A 66 18.71 27.70 -12.49
N ASN A 67 18.14 27.78 -11.28
CA ASN A 67 16.78 27.36 -10.91
C ASN A 67 16.50 25.85 -11.01
N GLN A 68 17.49 25.02 -11.35
CA GLN A 68 17.35 23.57 -11.32
C GLN A 68 17.26 23.07 -9.87
N ASP A 69 16.32 22.16 -9.60
CA ASP A 69 16.25 21.43 -8.35
C ASP A 69 17.40 20.42 -8.27
N VAL A 70 18.09 20.43 -7.14
CA VAL A 70 19.23 19.57 -6.87
C VAL A 70 19.20 19.08 -5.43
N GLN A 71 19.90 17.98 -5.20
CA GLN A 71 20.03 17.37 -3.89
C GLN A 71 21.51 17.28 -3.50
N ILE A 72 21.79 17.53 -2.23
CA ILE A 72 23.13 17.32 -1.68
C ILE A 72 23.34 15.81 -1.54
N LYS A 73 24.42 15.30 -2.12
CA LYS A 73 24.77 13.89 -1.92
C LYS A 73 25.06 13.64 -0.45
N VAL A 74 24.53 12.56 0.10
CA VAL A 74 24.92 12.09 1.44
C VAL A 74 26.43 11.93 1.43
N SER A 75 27.11 12.66 2.31
CA SER A 75 28.56 12.89 2.22
C SER A 75 29.19 12.62 3.58
N SER A 76 30.25 11.81 3.58
CA SER A 76 31.11 11.57 4.75
C SER A 76 32.02 12.76 5.11
N ASN A 77 32.06 13.83 4.30
CA ASN A 77 32.72 15.08 4.69
C ASN A 77 31.96 15.75 5.84
N SER A 78 32.60 15.87 6.99
CA SER A 78 32.04 16.39 8.25
C SER A 78 31.32 17.75 8.10
N SER A 79 31.79 18.63 7.21
CA SER A 79 31.19 19.96 7.02
C SER A 79 29.84 19.93 6.28
N LEU A 80 29.61 18.91 5.45
CA LEU A 80 28.41 18.76 4.61
C LEU A 80 27.49 17.64 5.08
N ALA A 81 27.95 16.77 6.00
CA ALA A 81 27.16 15.67 6.55
C ALA A 81 25.77 16.12 7.04
N LYS A 82 25.70 17.27 7.71
CA LYS A 82 24.43 17.85 8.21
C LYS A 82 23.44 18.33 7.13
N TYR A 83 23.86 18.36 5.86
CA TYR A 83 23.01 18.71 4.72
C TYR A 83 22.80 17.53 3.80
N GLY A 84 23.23 16.32 4.18
CA GLY A 84 23.01 15.11 3.40
C GLY A 84 21.55 14.98 2.98
N GLY A 85 21.31 14.69 1.71
CA GLY A 85 19.97 14.50 1.17
C GLY A 85 19.11 15.77 1.09
N TRP A 86 19.56 16.94 1.55
CA TRP A 86 18.76 18.16 1.46
C TRP A 86 18.54 18.58 0.01
N ILE A 87 17.29 18.97 -0.29
CA ILE A 87 16.87 19.38 -1.64
C ILE A 87 16.72 20.90 -1.69
N GLY A 88 17.30 21.53 -2.71
CA GLY A 88 17.22 22.97 -2.94
C GLY A 88 17.33 23.33 -4.42
N LYS A 89 17.39 24.63 -4.72
CA LYS A 89 17.52 25.16 -6.08
C LYS A 89 18.90 25.76 -6.32
N ILE A 90 19.43 25.59 -7.53
CA ILE A 90 20.64 26.30 -7.96
C ILE A 90 20.34 27.80 -8.07
N LYS A 91 20.80 28.58 -7.09
CA LYS A 91 20.67 30.04 -7.07
C LYS A 91 21.60 30.69 -8.09
N GLN A 92 22.84 30.23 -8.17
CA GLN A 92 23.87 30.82 -9.03
C GLN A 92 24.88 29.78 -9.52
N VAL A 93 25.35 29.95 -10.76
CA VAL A 93 26.38 29.12 -11.40
C VAL A 93 27.61 29.99 -11.63
N HIS A 94 28.74 29.59 -11.04
CA HIS A 94 30.01 30.33 -11.08
C HIS A 94 31.01 29.58 -11.96
N TYR A 95 31.47 30.19 -13.06
CA TYR A 95 32.54 29.62 -13.89
C TYR A 95 33.91 30.05 -13.36
N LEU A 96 34.76 29.08 -13.01
CA LEU A 96 36.14 29.30 -12.57
C LEU A 96 37.09 29.06 -13.73
N LYS A 97 37.50 30.14 -14.40
CA LYS A 97 38.34 30.12 -15.61
C LYS A 97 39.65 29.36 -15.40
N GLU A 98 40.36 29.61 -14.31
CA GLU A 98 41.65 28.99 -13.99
C GLU A 98 41.60 27.45 -13.90
N LYS A 99 40.49 26.92 -13.38
CA LYS A 99 40.30 25.47 -13.17
C LYS A 99 39.41 24.83 -14.24
N ASN A 100 38.98 25.62 -15.23
CA ASN A 100 37.97 25.28 -16.23
C ASN A 100 36.80 24.44 -15.64
N THR A 101 36.22 24.90 -14.53
CA THR A 101 35.20 24.17 -13.76
C THR A 101 34.10 25.11 -13.26
N TYR A 102 33.01 24.56 -12.74
CA TYR A 102 31.90 25.34 -12.16
C TYR A 102 31.74 25.08 -10.67
N ARG A 103 31.25 26.11 -9.98
CA ARG A 103 30.75 26.04 -8.62
C ARG A 103 29.31 26.53 -8.56
N TYR A 104 28.57 26.07 -7.56
CA TYR A 104 27.14 26.32 -7.46
C TYR A 104 26.78 26.89 -6.11
N ASP A 105 25.95 27.93 -6.10
CA ASP A 105 25.27 28.36 -4.89
C ASP A 105 23.88 27.71 -4.87
N ILE A 106 23.52 27.08 -3.76
CA ILE A 106 22.27 26.33 -3.59
C ILE A 106 21.45 27.02 -2.53
N ILE A 107 20.20 27.35 -2.81
CA ILE A 107 19.24 27.90 -1.84
C ILE A 107 18.20 26.84 -1.49
N PHE A 108 17.96 26.66 -0.19
CA PHE A 108 16.93 25.79 0.36
C PHE A 108 15.66 26.60 0.68
N GLU A 109 14.52 25.94 0.84
CA GLU A 109 13.26 26.63 1.13
C GLU A 109 13.29 27.36 2.47
N ASN A 110 14.03 26.82 3.45
CA ASN A 110 14.33 27.48 4.74
C ASN A 110 15.31 28.68 4.62
N LYS A 111 15.53 29.20 3.40
CA LYS A 111 16.36 30.36 3.05
C LYS A 111 17.86 30.19 3.26
N LYS A 112 18.32 29.05 3.76
CA LYS A 112 19.74 28.75 3.91
C LYS A 112 20.40 28.61 2.54
N VAL A 113 21.63 29.12 2.42
CA VAL A 113 22.41 29.08 1.17
C VAL A 113 23.75 28.40 1.39
N LEU A 114 24.03 27.35 0.62
CA LEU A 114 25.38 26.78 0.50
C LEU A 114 26.08 27.42 -0.68
N LYS A 115 27.25 28.01 -0.45
CA LYS A 115 27.99 28.74 -1.48
C LYS A 115 29.13 27.92 -2.06
N LYS A 116 29.42 28.15 -3.34
CA LYS A 116 30.58 27.61 -4.06
C LYS A 116 30.73 26.08 -3.98
N MET A 117 29.62 25.35 -4.05
CA MET A 117 29.57 23.90 -4.00
C MET A 117 30.17 23.26 -5.26
N LYS A 118 30.84 22.11 -5.13
CA LYS A 118 31.37 21.34 -6.27
C LYS A 118 30.25 20.51 -6.91
N ALA A 119 30.29 20.30 -8.22
CA ALA A 119 29.36 19.37 -8.90
C ALA A 119 29.39 17.96 -8.30
N SER A 120 30.54 17.51 -7.77
CA SER A 120 30.73 16.17 -7.23
C SER A 120 29.88 15.85 -6.00
N VAL A 121 29.45 16.87 -5.24
CA VAL A 121 28.66 16.73 -4.01
C VAL A 121 27.18 17.09 -4.21
N ILE A 122 26.77 17.30 -5.47
CA ILE A 122 25.41 17.64 -5.87
C ILE A 122 24.93 16.56 -6.83
N GLN A 123 23.67 16.18 -6.74
CA GLN A 123 23.00 15.32 -7.70
C GLN A 123 21.66 15.91 -8.14
N ALA A 124 21.07 15.33 -9.18
CA ALA A 124 19.69 15.64 -9.53
C ALA A 124 18.77 15.28 -8.35
N LYS A 125 17.72 16.07 -8.14
CA LYS A 125 16.70 15.81 -7.11
C LYS A 125 16.06 14.44 -7.34
N GLU A 126 16.09 13.57 -6.32
CA GLU A 126 15.30 12.35 -6.30
C GLU A 126 13.81 12.69 -6.09
N LYS A 127 12.92 11.91 -6.71
CA LYS A 127 11.48 12.06 -6.50
C LYS A 127 11.10 11.52 -5.12
N ALA A 128 10.04 12.08 -4.53
CA ALA A 128 9.40 11.51 -3.36
C ALA A 128 8.98 10.07 -3.67
N LYS A 129 9.15 9.16 -2.70
CA LYS A 129 8.76 7.76 -2.89
C LYS A 129 7.25 7.57 -2.98
N TYR A 130 6.50 8.39 -2.24
CA TYR A 130 5.05 8.30 -2.14
C TYR A 130 4.37 9.55 -2.68
N GLN A 131 3.07 9.46 -2.95
CA GLN A 131 2.26 10.56 -3.48
C GLN A 131 1.14 10.95 -2.51
N VAL A 132 0.70 12.21 -2.60
CA VAL A 132 -0.50 12.66 -1.87
C VAL A 132 -1.70 11.82 -2.31
N GLY A 133 -2.44 11.32 -1.33
CA GLY A 133 -3.58 10.43 -1.51
C GLY A 133 -3.23 8.93 -1.52
N GLU A 134 -1.95 8.57 -1.60
CA GLU A 134 -1.51 7.17 -1.54
C GLU A 134 -1.71 6.60 -0.13
N ILE A 135 -2.07 5.32 -0.04
CA ILE A 135 -2.14 4.57 1.22
C ILE A 135 -0.80 3.86 1.41
N ILE A 136 -0.14 4.14 2.53
CA ILE A 136 1.17 3.61 2.88
C ILE A 136 1.18 3.12 4.32
N GLN A 137 2.11 2.23 4.65
CA GLN A 137 2.22 1.64 5.96
C GLN A 137 3.33 2.31 6.75
N LEU A 138 3.05 2.60 8.02
CA LEU A 138 4.09 2.93 8.98
C LEU A 138 4.83 1.65 9.36
N LYS A 139 6.15 1.65 9.24
CA LYS A 139 6.95 0.45 9.54
C LYS A 139 6.85 0.08 11.01
N LYS A 140 6.92 -1.23 11.30
CA LYS A 140 6.99 -1.74 12.68
C LYS A 140 8.23 -1.21 13.46
N SER A 141 9.27 -0.78 12.75
CA SER A 141 10.49 -0.19 13.33
C SER A 141 10.44 1.32 13.53
N ALA A 142 9.32 1.99 13.20
CA ALA A 142 9.20 3.45 13.29
C ALA A 142 8.95 3.88 14.73
N GLU A 143 9.91 4.54 15.38
CA GLU A 143 9.80 4.90 16.80
C GLU A 143 9.21 6.29 17.03
N THR A 144 9.72 7.30 16.33
CA THR A 144 9.38 8.70 16.55
C THR A 144 9.36 9.47 15.23
N ASP A 145 8.54 10.51 15.13
CA ASP A 145 8.60 11.45 14.02
C ASP A 145 9.86 12.36 14.09
N LEU A 146 9.99 13.29 13.14
CA LEU A 146 11.11 14.23 13.10
C LEU A 146 11.06 15.33 14.19
N ASP A 147 9.97 15.42 14.96
CA ASP A 147 9.81 16.30 16.11
C ASP A 147 10.04 15.58 17.46
N GLY A 148 10.16 14.25 17.44
CA GLY A 148 10.38 13.40 18.61
C GLY A 148 9.09 12.86 19.24
N ALA A 149 7.93 13.04 18.61
CA ALA A 149 6.68 12.46 19.08
C ALA A 149 6.64 10.96 18.80
N SER A 150 6.10 10.17 19.73
CA SER A 150 6.01 8.71 19.59
C SER A 150 5.09 8.29 18.45
N LEU A 151 5.55 7.31 17.67
CA LEU A 151 4.80 6.65 16.61
C LEU A 151 4.33 5.24 17.01
N SER A 152 4.52 4.86 18.27
CA SER A 152 4.28 3.51 18.80
C SER A 152 2.90 2.93 18.44
N ASP A 153 1.86 3.76 18.53
CA ASP A 153 0.47 3.30 18.52
C ASP A 153 0.00 2.93 17.11
N TYR A 154 0.72 3.38 16.08
CA TYR A 154 0.39 3.16 14.67
C TYR A 154 1.44 2.32 13.92
N LYS A 155 2.37 1.69 14.66
CA LYS A 155 3.38 0.80 14.07
C LYS A 155 2.70 -0.34 13.32
N GLY A 156 3.05 -0.50 12.05
CA GLY A 156 2.46 -1.51 11.18
C GLY A 156 1.08 -1.14 10.64
N THR A 157 0.54 0.02 10.96
CA THR A 157 -0.78 0.47 10.48
C THR A 157 -0.63 1.24 9.17
N ALA A 158 -1.62 1.10 8.28
CA ALA A 158 -1.70 1.87 7.05
C ALA A 158 -2.48 3.18 7.23
N GLY A 159 -2.04 4.23 6.54
CA GLY A 159 -2.67 5.54 6.53
C GLY A 159 -2.50 6.23 5.19
N LYS A 160 -3.24 7.32 4.99
CA LYS A 160 -3.24 8.09 3.74
C LYS A 160 -2.27 9.26 3.82
N VAL A 161 -1.46 9.45 2.79
CA VAL A 161 -0.58 10.62 2.67
C VAL A 161 -1.40 11.87 2.40
N ASP A 162 -1.34 12.84 3.30
CA ASP A 162 -2.01 14.13 3.12
C ASP A 162 -1.12 15.16 2.45
N ASN A 163 0.16 15.17 2.84
CA ASN A 163 1.10 16.22 2.45
C ASN A 163 2.52 15.67 2.40
N ILE A 164 3.30 16.24 1.49
CA ILE A 164 4.71 15.91 1.29
C ILE A 164 5.51 17.20 1.35
N SER A 165 6.54 17.22 2.19
CA SER A 165 7.39 18.39 2.39
C SER A 165 8.86 18.02 2.38
N LEU A 166 9.73 19.00 2.14
CA LEU A 166 11.18 18.77 2.22
C LEU A 166 11.63 18.63 3.67
N ASN A 167 12.49 17.65 3.91
CA ASN A 167 13.08 17.39 5.21
C ASN A 167 14.44 18.09 5.31
N TYR A 168 14.48 19.11 6.18
CA TYR A 168 15.70 19.83 6.57
C TYR A 168 16.06 19.61 8.05
N ARG A 169 15.46 18.61 8.70
CA ARG A 169 15.63 18.32 10.14
C ARG A 169 16.57 17.16 10.41
N SER A 170 16.63 16.16 9.53
CA SER A 170 17.58 15.06 9.63
C SER A 170 18.78 15.22 8.69
N GLN A 171 19.85 14.46 9.00
CA GLN A 171 21.04 14.35 8.14
C GLN A 171 20.78 13.53 6.87
N ASP A 172 19.70 12.74 6.86
CA ASP A 172 19.26 11.95 5.71
C ASP A 172 18.46 12.80 4.71
N GLY A 173 17.92 13.95 5.17
CA GLY A 173 17.21 14.91 4.33
C GLY A 173 16.03 14.29 3.57
N GLY A 174 15.89 14.65 2.29
CA GLY A 174 14.85 14.12 1.41
C GLY A 174 13.46 14.68 1.72
N TYR A 175 12.50 13.79 1.91
CA TYR A 175 11.10 14.11 2.12
C TYR A 175 10.61 13.70 3.51
N LYS A 176 9.59 14.40 3.97
CA LYS A 176 8.78 14.08 5.15
C LYS A 176 7.31 14.13 4.78
N TYR A 177 6.51 13.39 5.52
CA TYR A 177 5.12 13.10 5.20
C TYR A 177 4.22 13.44 6.37
N ASP A 178 3.04 13.95 6.06
CA ASP A 178 1.92 14.00 6.99
C ASP A 178 0.93 12.91 6.57
N ILE A 179 0.48 12.09 7.52
CA ILE A 179 -0.36 10.91 7.30
C ILE A 179 -1.57 10.98 8.22
N THR A 180 -2.75 10.75 7.65
CA THR A 180 -3.98 10.54 8.42
C THR A 180 -4.32 9.05 8.44
N PHE A 181 -4.55 8.52 9.63
CA PHE A 181 -5.01 7.14 9.85
C PHE A 181 -6.55 7.08 9.88
N ASP A 182 -7.11 5.87 9.90
CA ASP A 182 -8.56 5.67 9.71
C ASP A 182 -9.42 6.22 10.86
N ASP A 183 -8.85 6.37 12.05
CA ASP A 183 -9.49 7.02 13.20
C ASP A 183 -9.50 8.57 13.07
N GLY A 184 -8.99 9.09 11.96
CA GLY A 184 -8.85 10.52 11.71
C GLY A 184 -7.66 11.17 12.40
N ILE A 185 -6.86 10.41 13.16
CA ILE A 185 -5.67 10.94 13.81
C ILE A 185 -4.59 11.18 12.75
N LYS A 186 -4.02 12.39 12.82
CA LYS A 186 -3.00 12.85 11.90
C LYS A 186 -1.65 12.93 12.60
N TYR A 187 -0.66 12.30 11.98
CA TYR A 187 0.75 12.48 12.32
C TYR A 187 1.44 13.34 11.27
N THR A 188 2.28 14.26 11.71
CA THR A 188 3.01 15.16 10.83
C THR A 188 4.49 14.87 10.89
N ASN A 189 5.24 15.29 9.86
CA ASN A 189 6.70 15.22 9.86
C ASN A 189 7.28 13.80 10.03
N ILE A 190 6.58 12.77 9.53
CA ILE A 190 7.11 11.40 9.50
C ILE A 190 8.23 11.32 8.46
N HIS A 191 9.34 10.69 8.82
CA HIS A 191 10.47 10.52 7.91
C HIS A 191 10.14 9.48 6.81
N GLU A 192 10.52 9.76 5.56
CA GLU A 192 10.31 8.80 4.43
C GLU A 192 10.81 7.37 4.70
N ARG A 193 11.88 7.21 5.50
CA ARG A 193 12.48 5.90 5.78
C ARG A 193 11.62 5.03 6.68
N ASP A 194 10.74 5.64 7.47
CA ASP A 194 9.88 4.98 8.45
C ASP A 194 8.58 4.48 7.79
N LEU A 195 8.46 4.66 6.48
CA LEU A 195 7.31 4.30 5.67
C LEU A 195 7.66 3.18 4.69
N SER A 196 6.64 2.37 4.36
CA SER A 196 6.70 1.34 3.33
C SER A 196 5.42 1.34 2.48
N THR A 197 5.54 0.90 1.23
CA THR A 197 4.36 0.61 0.41
C THR A 197 3.60 -0.58 0.96
N ILE A 198 2.29 -0.61 0.74
CA ILE A 198 1.46 -1.80 0.96
C ILE A 198 1.50 -2.74 -0.26
N TYR A 199 1.02 -3.97 -0.10
CA TYR A 199 0.86 -4.89 -1.23
C TYR A 199 -0.38 -4.47 -2.04
N GLN A 200 -0.16 -4.06 -3.30
CA GLN A 200 -1.23 -3.64 -4.20
C GLN A 200 -1.82 -4.87 -4.90
N VAL A 201 -3.03 -5.26 -4.50
CA VAL A 201 -3.75 -6.37 -5.13
C VAL A 201 -4.17 -5.95 -6.54
N LYS A 202 -3.84 -6.77 -7.54
CA LYS A 202 -4.01 -6.41 -8.95
C LYS A 202 -5.38 -6.79 -9.51
N LEU A 203 -6.44 -6.43 -8.81
CA LEU A 203 -7.81 -6.60 -9.33
C LEU A 203 -8.00 -5.73 -10.58
N SER A 204 -8.79 -6.23 -11.53
CA SER A 204 -9.15 -5.48 -12.74
C SER A 204 -10.65 -5.57 -12.98
N ALA A 205 -11.24 -4.45 -13.41
CA ALA A 205 -12.65 -4.40 -13.81
C ALA A 205 -12.91 -5.20 -15.10
N ASP A 206 -11.88 -5.39 -15.93
CA ASP A 206 -11.96 -6.17 -17.17
C ASP A 206 -11.88 -7.68 -16.95
N ASN A 207 -11.50 -8.11 -15.74
CA ASN A 207 -11.39 -9.53 -15.40
C ASN A 207 -12.78 -10.16 -15.18
N SER A 208 -12.89 -11.45 -15.49
CA SER A 208 -13.99 -12.29 -15.00
C SER A 208 -13.91 -12.46 -13.47
N ALA A 209 -15.01 -12.90 -12.86
CA ALA A 209 -15.06 -13.25 -11.44
C ALA A 209 -13.96 -14.26 -11.07
N SER A 210 -13.80 -15.34 -11.85
CA SER A 210 -12.77 -16.36 -11.62
C SER A 210 -11.34 -15.82 -11.70
N GLN A 211 -11.05 -14.90 -12.61
CA GLN A 211 -9.72 -14.27 -12.74
C GLN A 211 -9.41 -13.40 -11.52
N ASN A 212 -10.38 -12.62 -11.04
CA ASN A 212 -10.21 -11.83 -9.83
C ASN A 212 -10.16 -12.70 -8.56
N ASN A 213 -10.90 -13.82 -8.51
CA ASN A 213 -10.78 -14.81 -7.43
C ASN A 213 -9.35 -15.36 -7.34
N GLU A 214 -8.72 -15.68 -8.48
CA GLU A 214 -7.33 -16.13 -8.51
C GLU A 214 -6.36 -15.03 -8.04
N VAL A 215 -6.58 -13.77 -8.41
CA VAL A 215 -5.77 -12.65 -7.92
C VAL A 215 -5.89 -12.50 -6.40
N LEU A 216 -7.10 -12.61 -5.83
CA LEU A 216 -7.31 -12.59 -4.38
C LEU A 216 -6.62 -13.77 -3.70
N ARG A 217 -6.70 -14.97 -4.28
CA ARG A 217 -6.07 -16.18 -3.77
C ARG A 217 -4.56 -16.03 -3.70
N GLN A 218 -3.94 -15.48 -4.74
CA GLN A 218 -2.52 -15.18 -4.77
C GLN A 218 -2.13 -14.12 -3.75
N ALA A 219 -2.98 -13.11 -3.52
CA ALA A 219 -2.75 -12.07 -2.53
C ALA A 219 -2.77 -12.63 -1.09
N PHE A 220 -3.75 -13.47 -0.76
CA PHE A 220 -3.79 -14.14 0.55
C PHE A 220 -2.65 -15.15 0.74
N ALA A 221 -2.26 -15.88 -0.31
CA ALA A 221 -1.07 -16.74 -0.27
C ALA A 221 0.20 -15.93 0.02
N TYR A 222 0.37 -14.77 -0.64
CA TYR A 222 1.48 -13.87 -0.35
C TYR A 222 1.45 -13.37 1.11
N ALA A 223 0.29 -12.97 1.63
CA ALA A 223 0.16 -12.49 3.00
C ALA A 223 0.45 -13.58 4.03
N LYS A 224 0.06 -14.83 3.76
CA LYS A 224 0.43 -16.00 4.57
C LYS A 224 1.95 -16.16 4.70
N ASP A 225 2.69 -15.95 3.62
CA ASP A 225 4.16 -16.05 3.62
C ASP A 225 4.84 -14.76 4.14
N ASN A 226 4.11 -13.66 4.27
CA ASN A 226 4.62 -12.34 4.69
C ASN A 226 3.73 -11.72 5.78
N PRO A 227 3.77 -12.21 7.03
CA PRO A 227 2.91 -11.72 8.12
C PRO A 227 3.05 -10.21 8.39
N GLY A 228 1.92 -9.55 8.62
CA GLY A 228 1.80 -8.09 8.77
C GLY A 228 1.57 -7.35 7.44
N THR A 229 1.28 -8.08 6.36
CA THR A 229 0.99 -7.51 5.06
C THR A 229 -0.37 -6.81 5.07
N VAL A 230 -0.40 -5.59 4.53
CA VAL A 230 -1.63 -4.89 4.15
C VAL A 230 -1.89 -5.15 2.66
N LEU A 231 -2.97 -5.87 2.37
CA LEU A 231 -3.50 -6.11 1.05
C LEU A 231 -4.43 -4.94 0.66
N GLY A 232 -3.87 -3.99 -0.10
CA GLY A 232 -4.60 -2.84 -0.62
C GLY A 232 -5.38 -3.22 -1.88
N LEU A 233 -6.71 -3.14 -1.82
CA LEU A 233 -7.56 -3.30 -2.98
C LEU A 233 -7.66 -1.96 -3.76
N PRO A 234 -7.63 -2.01 -5.10
CA PRO A 234 -7.72 -0.81 -5.92
C PRO A 234 -9.12 -0.19 -5.84
N SER A 235 -9.21 1.09 -6.22
CA SER A 235 -10.51 1.77 -6.38
C SER A 235 -11.22 1.27 -7.63
N GLY A 236 -12.53 1.04 -7.54
CA GLY A 236 -13.35 0.56 -8.66
C GLY A 236 -14.27 -0.58 -8.25
N GLU A 237 -14.94 -1.17 -9.24
CA GLU A 237 -15.82 -2.32 -9.07
C GLU A 237 -15.18 -3.56 -9.70
N PHE A 238 -15.13 -4.67 -8.96
CA PHE A 238 -14.41 -5.88 -9.35
C PHE A 238 -15.29 -7.10 -9.13
N LYS A 239 -15.53 -7.86 -10.19
CA LYS A 239 -16.30 -9.09 -10.14
C LYS A 239 -15.56 -10.16 -9.34
N ILE A 240 -16.26 -10.87 -8.46
CA ILE A 240 -15.79 -12.04 -7.69
C ILE A 240 -16.92 -13.08 -7.59
N GLY A 241 -16.62 -14.26 -7.04
CA GLY A 241 -17.61 -15.32 -6.84
C GLY A 241 -17.59 -16.41 -7.91
N SER A 242 -18.40 -17.43 -7.71
CA SER A 242 -18.35 -18.69 -8.44
C SER A 242 -19.70 -19.40 -8.44
N GLN A 243 -19.91 -20.24 -9.47
CA GLN A 243 -21.02 -21.19 -9.53
C GLN A 243 -20.66 -22.54 -8.88
N THR A 244 -19.38 -22.76 -8.57
CA THR A 244 -18.86 -23.95 -7.90
C THR A 244 -18.02 -23.54 -6.68
N PRO A 245 -18.65 -22.91 -5.67
CA PRO A 245 -17.93 -22.26 -4.58
C PRO A 245 -17.17 -23.23 -3.67
N GLU A 246 -17.50 -24.53 -3.70
CA GLU A 246 -16.74 -25.59 -3.02
C GLU A 246 -15.34 -25.85 -3.63
N GLN A 247 -15.08 -25.35 -4.84
CA GLN A 247 -13.81 -25.50 -5.55
C GLN A 247 -13.11 -24.15 -5.79
N ASP A 248 -13.85 -23.04 -5.74
CA ASP A 248 -13.34 -21.69 -5.95
C ASP A 248 -13.73 -20.77 -4.79
N TYR A 249 -12.97 -20.89 -3.71
CA TYR A 249 -13.14 -20.14 -2.45
C TYR A 249 -11.84 -19.45 -2.04
N GLN A 250 -11.85 -18.52 -1.10
CA GLN A 250 -10.62 -17.92 -0.56
C GLN A 250 -10.25 -18.55 0.78
N LEU A 251 -8.95 -18.64 1.07
CA LEU A 251 -8.45 -18.98 2.40
C LEU A 251 -7.84 -17.72 3.02
N LEU A 252 -8.37 -17.31 4.17
CA LEU A 252 -7.86 -16.17 4.92
C LEU A 252 -6.53 -16.51 5.59
N SER A 253 -5.68 -15.50 5.78
CA SER A 253 -4.37 -15.61 6.42
C SER A 253 -4.29 -14.76 7.68
N SER A 254 -3.57 -15.27 8.69
CA SER A 254 -3.27 -14.51 9.90
C SER A 254 -2.40 -13.29 9.62
N ASP A 255 -2.38 -12.34 10.56
CA ASP A 255 -1.57 -11.11 10.50
C ASP A 255 -1.76 -10.34 9.19
N THR A 256 -3.00 -10.26 8.72
CA THR A 256 -3.33 -9.70 7.41
C THR A 256 -4.40 -8.63 7.54
N GLU A 257 -4.18 -7.50 6.88
CA GLU A 257 -5.22 -6.48 6.68
C GLU A 257 -5.65 -6.49 5.22
N LEU A 258 -6.95 -6.67 4.96
CA LEU A 258 -7.58 -6.42 3.68
C LEU A 258 -8.26 -5.04 3.72
N ARG A 259 -7.81 -4.13 2.85
CA ARG A 259 -8.24 -2.73 2.87
C ARG A 259 -8.75 -2.30 1.50
N GLY A 260 -9.99 -1.83 1.46
CA GLY A 260 -10.54 -1.14 0.29
C GLY A 260 -10.15 0.33 0.21
N ASN A 261 -10.20 0.88 -0.99
CA ASN A 261 -10.00 2.29 -1.29
C ASN A 261 -11.07 2.75 -2.28
N LYS A 262 -12.32 2.90 -1.79
CA LYS A 262 -13.52 3.00 -2.65
C LYS A 262 -13.60 1.79 -3.59
N THR A 263 -13.55 0.61 -2.97
CA THR A 263 -13.53 -0.68 -3.66
C THR A 263 -14.89 -1.35 -3.49
N THR A 264 -15.47 -1.77 -4.60
CA THR A 264 -16.66 -2.63 -4.61
C THR A 264 -16.29 -4.01 -5.15
N LEU A 265 -16.61 -5.05 -4.40
CA LEU A 265 -16.55 -6.44 -4.85
C LEU A 265 -17.95 -6.87 -5.28
N LEU A 266 -18.14 -7.05 -6.60
CA LEU A 266 -19.40 -7.47 -7.20
C LEU A 266 -19.47 -9.00 -7.22
N VAL A 267 -20.31 -9.57 -6.39
CA VAL A 267 -20.47 -11.02 -6.26
C VAL A 267 -21.34 -11.53 -7.41
N GLU A 268 -20.83 -12.50 -8.18
CA GLU A 268 -21.59 -13.25 -9.19
C GLU A 268 -21.78 -14.69 -8.67
N GLY A 269 -23.01 -15.07 -8.31
CA GLY A 269 -23.30 -16.38 -7.72
C GLY A 269 -22.93 -16.43 -6.24
N THR A 270 -21.86 -17.14 -5.90
CA THR A 270 -21.46 -17.37 -4.51
C THR A 270 -19.96 -17.14 -4.30
N ALA A 271 -19.59 -16.44 -3.23
CA ALA A 271 -18.20 -16.22 -2.82
C ALA A 271 -18.00 -16.67 -1.36
N TYR A 272 -17.18 -17.71 -1.16
CA TYR A 272 -16.83 -18.23 0.16
C TYR A 272 -15.40 -17.91 0.55
N TRP A 273 -15.22 -17.35 1.74
CA TRP A 273 -13.92 -17.07 2.33
C TRP A 273 -13.81 -17.82 3.65
N PHE A 274 -12.79 -18.65 3.80
CA PHE A 274 -12.64 -19.55 4.94
C PHE A 274 -11.45 -19.18 5.84
N GLY A 275 -11.70 -19.12 7.14
CA GLY A 275 -10.67 -19.13 8.19
C GLY A 275 -10.59 -20.53 8.81
N LEU A 276 -9.50 -21.25 8.54
CA LEU A 276 -9.33 -22.62 9.03
C LEU A 276 -8.66 -22.65 10.40
N ALA A 277 -9.02 -23.66 11.20
CA ALA A 277 -8.33 -23.95 12.45
C ALA A 277 -6.91 -24.46 12.17
N THR A 278 -5.96 -24.01 12.97
CA THR A 278 -4.54 -24.41 12.94
C THR A 278 -4.14 -25.31 14.11
N GLY A 279 -5.06 -25.53 15.07
CA GLY A 279 -4.83 -26.34 16.26
C GLY A 279 -6.11 -26.50 17.08
N PRO A 280 -6.04 -27.21 18.22
CA PRO A 280 -7.21 -27.56 19.01
C PRO A 280 -7.68 -26.46 19.98
N GLY A 281 -6.89 -25.42 20.26
CA GLY A 281 -7.30 -24.35 21.17
C GLY A 281 -8.25 -23.36 20.51
N ALA A 282 -9.17 -22.75 21.27
CA ALA A 282 -10.17 -21.79 20.76
C ALA A 282 -9.58 -20.65 19.89
N GLU A 283 -8.36 -20.19 20.20
CA GLU A 283 -7.70 -19.13 19.44
C GLU A 283 -6.91 -19.66 18.24
N ASP A 284 -6.69 -20.97 18.12
CA ASP A 284 -5.87 -21.61 17.09
C ASP A 284 -6.59 -21.68 15.74
N GLY A 285 -6.90 -20.52 15.18
CA GLY A 285 -7.33 -20.33 13.80
C GLY A 285 -6.66 -19.09 13.20
N VAL A 286 -7.37 -18.37 12.35
CA VAL A 286 -6.87 -17.10 11.78
C VAL A 286 -6.76 -16.05 12.90
N LYS A 287 -5.59 -15.44 13.05
CA LYS A 287 -5.28 -14.47 14.10
C LYS A 287 -4.98 -13.09 13.51
N ASN A 288 -5.33 -12.01 14.20
CA ASN A 288 -4.97 -10.62 13.82
C ASN A 288 -5.44 -10.25 12.40
N PHE A 289 -6.64 -10.68 12.01
CA PHE A 289 -7.22 -10.38 10.70
C PHE A 289 -8.02 -9.08 10.74
N THR A 290 -7.83 -8.22 9.75
CA THR A 290 -8.60 -6.98 9.60
C THR A 290 -9.21 -6.91 8.21
N MET A 291 -10.50 -6.60 8.11
CA MET A 291 -11.18 -6.27 6.86
C MET A 291 -11.84 -4.91 6.99
N ARG A 292 -11.54 -3.96 6.08
CA ARG A 292 -12.11 -2.62 6.17
C ARG A 292 -12.32 -1.88 4.86
N ASN A 293 -13.31 -0.98 4.87
CA ASN A 293 -13.60 -0.02 3.80
C ASN A 293 -13.88 -0.68 2.45
N ILE A 294 -14.57 -1.83 2.45
CA ILE A 294 -14.94 -2.59 1.26
C ILE A 294 -16.47 -2.64 1.15
N ASP A 295 -16.98 -2.38 -0.06
CA ASP A 295 -18.37 -2.62 -0.40
C ASP A 295 -18.50 -3.98 -1.10
N VAL A 296 -19.10 -4.97 -0.44
CA VAL A 296 -19.43 -6.26 -1.04
C VAL A 296 -20.89 -6.21 -1.49
N LYS A 297 -21.15 -6.42 -2.78
CA LYS A 297 -22.45 -6.16 -3.39
C LYS A 297 -22.82 -7.26 -4.37
N ALA A 298 -24.08 -7.69 -4.34
CA ALA A 298 -24.59 -8.64 -5.32
C ALA A 298 -24.64 -8.01 -6.72
N SER A 299 -24.31 -8.81 -7.73
CA SER A 299 -24.51 -8.44 -9.13
C SER A 299 -26.00 -8.49 -9.50
N ASP A 300 -26.74 -9.45 -8.94
CA ASP A 300 -28.20 -9.51 -9.03
C ASP A 300 -28.85 -8.91 -7.77
N LEU A 301 -29.18 -7.61 -7.81
CA LEU A 301 -29.89 -6.92 -6.72
C LEU A 301 -31.39 -7.25 -6.63
N THR A 302 -31.90 -8.14 -7.49
CA THR A 302 -33.30 -8.59 -7.42
C THR A 302 -33.41 -9.91 -6.66
N LYS A 303 -32.52 -10.86 -6.97
CA LYS A 303 -32.51 -12.19 -6.33
C LYS A 303 -31.47 -12.31 -5.22
N GLY A 304 -30.51 -11.39 -5.17
CA GLY A 304 -29.33 -11.48 -4.33
C GLY A 304 -28.34 -12.52 -4.83
N ASP A 305 -27.09 -12.29 -4.44
CA ASP A 305 -25.99 -13.25 -4.54
C ASP A 305 -25.58 -13.70 -3.14
N HIS A 306 -24.61 -14.59 -2.99
CA HIS A 306 -24.20 -15.11 -1.69
C HIS A 306 -22.73 -14.77 -1.41
N PHE A 307 -22.47 -14.04 -0.34
CA PHE A 307 -21.13 -13.84 0.20
C PHE A 307 -21.09 -14.31 1.65
N MET A 308 -20.14 -15.19 1.96
CA MET A 308 -19.97 -15.70 3.32
C MET A 308 -18.50 -15.78 3.68
N ILE A 309 -18.19 -15.22 4.85
CA ILE A 309 -16.94 -15.45 5.57
C ILE A 309 -17.24 -16.44 6.68
N MET A 310 -16.69 -17.63 6.54
CA MET A 310 -16.85 -18.70 7.50
C MET A 310 -15.53 -18.94 8.22
N ALA A 311 -15.53 -19.01 9.54
CA ALA A 311 -14.31 -19.23 10.29
C ALA A 311 -14.52 -20.26 11.40
N ASN A 312 -13.49 -21.05 11.62
CA ASN A 312 -13.42 -21.95 12.74
C ASN A 312 -12.15 -21.67 13.56
N HIS A 313 -12.34 -21.38 14.84
CA HIS A 313 -11.32 -20.84 15.73
C HIS A 313 -10.77 -19.48 15.24
N GLY A 314 -9.97 -18.83 16.07
CA GLY A 314 -9.27 -17.60 15.70
C GLY A 314 -9.42 -16.50 16.73
N THR A 315 -8.68 -15.42 16.56
CA THR A 315 -8.63 -14.36 17.58
C THR A 315 -8.25 -13.00 16.99
N ASN A 316 -8.71 -11.92 17.63
CA ASN A 316 -8.35 -10.54 17.29
C ASN A 316 -8.73 -10.15 15.85
N TRP A 317 -9.97 -10.42 15.46
CA TRP A 317 -10.51 -9.95 14.18
C TRP A 317 -11.07 -8.54 14.33
N LYS A 318 -10.91 -7.74 13.27
CA LYS A 318 -11.43 -6.38 13.16
C LYS A 318 -12.14 -6.20 11.83
N ILE A 319 -13.46 -6.20 11.87
CA ILE A 319 -14.32 -6.00 10.70
C ILE A 319 -14.93 -4.60 10.79
N ILE A 320 -14.41 -3.67 10.00
CA ILE A 320 -14.62 -2.23 10.23
C ILE A 320 -15.09 -1.51 8.97
N ASN A 321 -16.19 -0.76 9.05
CA ASN A 321 -16.65 0.14 7.98
C ASN A 321 -16.79 -0.54 6.61
N ASN A 322 -17.30 -1.78 6.59
CA ASN A 322 -17.64 -2.47 5.34
C ASN A 322 -19.14 -2.34 5.06
N SER A 323 -19.53 -2.51 3.79
CA SER A 323 -20.94 -2.59 3.40
C SER A 323 -21.20 -3.93 2.71
N PHE A 324 -22.30 -4.58 3.04
CA PHE A 324 -22.74 -5.84 2.45
C PHE A 324 -24.15 -5.64 1.92
N THR A 325 -24.31 -5.55 0.60
CA THR A 325 -25.59 -5.22 -0.04
C THR A 325 -26.11 -6.38 -0.87
N MET A 326 -27.25 -6.94 -0.45
CA MET A 326 -27.98 -8.01 -1.13
C MET A 326 -27.19 -9.30 -1.34
N VAL A 327 -26.18 -9.54 -0.49
CA VAL A 327 -25.30 -10.73 -0.56
C VAL A 327 -25.63 -11.81 0.49
N HIS A 328 -26.82 -11.71 1.10
CA HIS A 328 -27.25 -12.54 2.23
C HIS A 328 -28.57 -13.23 1.85
N LYS A 329 -28.51 -14.52 1.52
CA LYS A 329 -29.67 -15.30 1.01
C LYS A 329 -30.37 -16.04 2.16
N SER A 330 -31.56 -16.57 1.89
CA SER A 330 -32.29 -17.39 2.86
C SER A 330 -31.45 -18.57 3.34
N GLY A 331 -31.38 -18.80 4.65
CA GLY A 331 -30.58 -19.90 5.24
C GLY A 331 -29.09 -19.75 4.98
N SER A 332 -28.59 -18.52 4.98
CA SER A 332 -27.17 -18.20 4.79
C SER A 332 -26.78 -17.08 5.75
N HIS A 333 -25.47 -16.84 5.86
CA HIS A 333 -24.88 -15.84 6.75
C HIS A 333 -23.80 -15.06 6.00
N ILE A 334 -23.53 -13.82 6.41
CA ILE A 334 -22.36 -13.08 5.89
C ILE A 334 -21.12 -13.44 6.72
N PHE A 335 -21.29 -13.53 8.03
CA PHE A 335 -20.29 -14.02 8.97
C PHE A 335 -20.84 -15.22 9.70
N ASP A 336 -20.21 -16.37 9.51
CA ASP A 336 -20.56 -17.60 10.18
C ASP A 336 -19.36 -18.14 10.97
N LEU A 337 -19.40 -17.95 12.29
CA LEU A 337 -18.19 -17.92 13.11
C LEU A 337 -18.27 -18.95 14.24
N GLY A 338 -17.56 -20.06 14.07
CA GLY A 338 -17.30 -21.04 15.11
C GLY A 338 -16.09 -20.67 15.97
N SER A 339 -16.28 -20.45 17.27
CA SER A 339 -15.20 -20.20 18.24
C SER A 339 -14.26 -19.02 17.92
N VAL A 340 -14.74 -17.94 17.31
CA VAL A 340 -13.90 -16.74 17.15
C VAL A 340 -13.78 -16.00 18.50
N GLN A 341 -12.57 -15.53 18.81
CA GLN A 341 -12.24 -14.89 20.09
C GLN A 341 -11.86 -13.41 19.92
N ASN A 342 -12.07 -12.59 20.96
CA ASN A 342 -11.48 -11.25 21.11
C ASN A 342 -11.65 -10.33 19.88
N SER A 343 -12.84 -10.29 19.28
CA SER A 343 -13.04 -9.69 17.95
C SER A 343 -14.09 -8.58 17.94
N VAL A 344 -13.96 -7.67 16.98
CA VAL A 344 -14.76 -6.44 16.88
C VAL A 344 -15.38 -6.31 15.49
N PHE A 345 -16.68 -6.01 15.47
CA PHE A 345 -17.47 -5.64 14.30
C PHE A 345 -17.99 -4.21 14.51
N ASP A 346 -17.41 -3.24 13.83
CA ASP A 346 -17.68 -1.81 14.06
C ASP A 346 -18.02 -1.07 12.77
N GLY A 347 -19.11 -0.31 12.79
CA GLY A 347 -19.45 0.61 11.69
C GLY A 347 -19.85 -0.06 10.36
N ASN A 348 -20.15 -1.36 10.35
CA ASN A 348 -20.53 -2.07 9.11
C ASN A 348 -22.00 -1.86 8.75
N GLN A 349 -22.33 -2.02 7.47
CA GLN A 349 -23.69 -1.98 6.96
C GLN A 349 -24.08 -3.33 6.35
N PHE A 350 -25.24 -3.84 6.72
CA PHE A 350 -25.83 -5.08 6.22
C PHE A 350 -27.18 -4.74 5.60
N VAL A 351 -27.27 -4.74 4.27
CA VAL A 351 -28.40 -4.20 3.52
C VAL A 351 -29.11 -5.31 2.74
N GLY A 352 -30.30 -5.68 3.21
CA GLY A 352 -31.16 -6.69 2.58
C GLY A 352 -30.75 -8.13 2.89
N TYR A 353 -31.74 -8.92 3.30
CA TYR A 353 -31.68 -10.36 3.52
C TYR A 353 -32.78 -11.07 2.72
N ALA A 354 -32.44 -12.20 2.12
CA ALA A 354 -33.35 -13.16 1.49
C ALA A 354 -34.50 -12.50 0.69
N PRO A 355 -34.21 -11.93 -0.50
CA PRO A 355 -35.21 -11.21 -1.29
C PRO A 355 -36.43 -12.08 -1.68
N ASP A 356 -36.24 -13.40 -1.70
CA ASP A 356 -37.27 -14.41 -1.93
C ASP A 356 -38.27 -14.56 -0.76
N LEU A 357 -37.92 -14.12 0.44
CA LEU A 357 -38.78 -14.14 1.62
C LEU A 357 -39.56 -12.83 1.85
N THR A 358 -39.39 -11.81 1.02
CA THR A 358 -39.99 -10.48 1.21
C THR A 358 -41.52 -10.48 1.30
N ASN A 359 -42.20 -11.46 0.71
CA ASN A 359 -43.66 -11.57 0.78
C ASN A 359 -44.15 -12.58 1.84
N LYS A 360 -43.25 -13.13 2.67
CA LYS A 360 -43.58 -14.11 3.71
C LYS A 360 -43.84 -13.40 5.03
N THR A 361 -44.97 -13.73 5.66
CA THR A 361 -45.36 -13.21 6.99
C THR A 361 -45.52 -14.31 8.03
N ASN A 362 -45.37 -15.58 7.64
CA ASN A 362 -45.51 -16.75 8.50
C ASN A 362 -44.51 -17.82 8.03
N VAL A 363 -44.07 -18.68 8.94
CA VAL A 363 -43.39 -19.93 8.61
C VAL A 363 -44.46 -20.96 8.25
N ALA A 364 -44.41 -21.55 7.05
CA ALA A 364 -45.37 -22.58 6.69
C ALA A 364 -45.12 -23.89 7.47
N GLU A 365 -46.15 -24.70 7.63
CA GLU A 365 -46.00 -26.01 8.27
C GLU A 365 -45.03 -26.88 7.45
N GLY A 366 -43.97 -27.37 8.11
CA GLY A 366 -42.92 -28.16 7.47
C GLY A 366 -41.78 -27.36 6.81
N ASP A 367 -41.84 -26.02 6.81
CA ASP A 367 -40.71 -25.21 6.36
C ASP A 367 -39.51 -25.42 7.28
N ASP A 368 -38.31 -25.46 6.68
CA ASP A 368 -37.07 -25.36 7.42
C ASP A 368 -36.94 -23.95 8.02
N LEU A 369 -36.80 -23.89 9.34
CA LEU A 369 -36.65 -22.63 10.06
C LEU A 369 -35.33 -21.93 9.74
N HIS A 370 -34.30 -22.67 9.33
CA HIS A 370 -33.00 -22.11 8.94
C HIS A 370 -33.16 -21.04 7.85
N LEU A 371 -34.14 -21.20 6.95
CA LEU A 371 -34.44 -20.23 5.91
C LEU A 371 -34.82 -18.85 6.45
N TYR A 372 -35.35 -18.77 7.67
CA TYR A 372 -35.83 -17.54 8.31
C TYR A 372 -34.84 -16.98 9.34
N TYR A 373 -33.79 -17.73 9.64
CA TYR A 373 -32.71 -17.30 10.52
C TYR A 373 -31.86 -16.29 9.74
N ALA A 374 -32.09 -15.02 10.06
CA ALA A 374 -31.62 -13.89 9.27
C ALA A 374 -30.29 -13.31 9.79
N GLU A 375 -29.47 -14.09 10.48
CA GLU A 375 -28.23 -13.63 11.11
C GLU A 375 -27.22 -13.26 10.03
N ALA A 376 -26.92 -11.96 9.90
CA ALA A 376 -25.78 -11.56 9.08
C ALA A 376 -24.47 -11.83 9.81
N ILE A 377 -24.51 -11.80 11.15
CA ILE A 377 -23.43 -12.21 12.04
C ILE A 377 -23.97 -13.32 12.93
N GLN A 378 -23.54 -14.55 12.64
CA GLN A 378 -23.78 -15.73 13.44
C GLN A 378 -22.55 -16.05 14.29
N LEU A 379 -22.78 -16.31 15.56
CA LEU A 379 -21.76 -16.69 16.53
C LEU A 379 -22.07 -18.08 17.08
N ASP A 380 -21.26 -19.06 16.73
CA ASP A 380 -21.43 -20.44 17.18
C ASP A 380 -20.20 -21.00 17.88
N ALA A 381 -20.39 -22.18 18.45
CA ALA A 381 -19.35 -23.01 18.98
C ALA A 381 -18.65 -23.79 17.85
N ALA A 382 -17.33 -23.87 17.95
CA ALA A 382 -16.55 -24.88 17.24
C ALA A 382 -16.76 -26.23 17.92
N GLU A 383 -17.12 -27.27 17.15
CA GLU A 383 -17.35 -28.62 17.64
C GLU A 383 -17.28 -29.64 16.50
N ASN A 384 -16.98 -30.90 16.84
CA ASN A 384 -16.74 -31.95 15.84
C ASN A 384 -18.01 -32.42 15.09
N THR A 385 -19.18 -32.18 15.66
CA THR A 385 -20.49 -32.59 15.10
C THR A 385 -20.88 -31.81 13.86
N GLY A 386 -20.44 -30.55 13.75
CA GLY A 386 -20.76 -29.66 12.62
C GLY A 386 -22.26 -29.33 12.54
N MET A 387 -22.85 -28.87 13.64
CA MET A 387 -24.30 -28.58 13.72
C MET A 387 -24.74 -27.28 13.01
N TRP A 388 -23.81 -26.36 12.73
CA TRP A 388 -24.02 -25.15 11.90
C TRP A 388 -23.56 -25.44 10.45
N ASP A 389 -23.46 -24.43 9.57
CA ASP A 389 -22.95 -24.64 8.18
C ASP A 389 -21.48 -25.10 8.11
N ALA A 390 -20.88 -25.46 9.25
CA ALA A 390 -19.59 -26.09 9.47
C ALA A 390 -19.24 -27.25 8.52
N ASN A 391 -20.23 -27.92 7.92
CA ASN A 391 -19.98 -28.95 6.90
C ASN A 391 -19.17 -28.41 5.72
N LEU A 392 -19.31 -27.13 5.37
CA LEU A 392 -18.50 -26.47 4.33
C LEU A 392 -17.02 -26.45 4.72
N ILE A 393 -16.68 -25.97 5.92
CA ILE A 393 -15.30 -26.01 6.43
C ILE A 393 -14.81 -27.45 6.60
N LYS A 394 -15.64 -28.35 7.11
CA LYS A 394 -15.28 -29.77 7.32
C LYS A 394 -14.87 -30.48 6.04
N ASN A 395 -15.48 -30.12 4.91
CA ASN A 395 -15.15 -30.70 3.61
C ASN A 395 -13.79 -30.24 3.07
N ILE A 396 -13.26 -29.10 3.54
CA ILE A 396 -12.00 -28.53 3.06
C ILE A 396 -10.86 -28.59 4.09
N ASP A 397 -11.17 -28.71 5.38
CA ASP A 397 -10.17 -28.84 6.45
C ASP A 397 -9.91 -30.33 6.77
N PRO A 398 -8.77 -30.89 6.33
CA PRO A 398 -8.42 -32.28 6.62
C PRO A 398 -8.21 -32.56 8.12
N ASN A 399 -8.00 -31.53 8.93
CA ASN A 399 -7.77 -31.65 10.37
C ASN A 399 -9.00 -31.26 11.21
N TYR A 400 -10.16 -31.05 10.58
CA TYR A 400 -11.37 -30.56 11.26
C TYR A 400 -11.66 -31.31 12.56
N ALA A 401 -11.76 -32.64 12.48
CA ALA A 401 -12.12 -33.46 13.64
C ALA A 401 -11.09 -33.39 14.78
N ALA A 402 -9.80 -33.27 14.45
CA ALA A 402 -8.74 -33.16 15.44
C ALA A 402 -8.73 -31.78 16.12
N ASN A 403 -8.92 -30.72 15.34
CA ASN A 403 -8.95 -29.35 15.84
C ASN A 403 -10.24 -29.04 16.63
N ASN A 404 -11.33 -29.72 16.31
CA ASN A 404 -12.65 -29.52 16.94
C ASN A 404 -13.01 -30.59 17.97
N ALA A 405 -12.02 -31.35 18.47
CA ALA A 405 -12.26 -32.40 19.45
C ALA A 405 -12.83 -31.87 20.76
N GLN A 406 -12.57 -30.60 21.07
CA GLN A 406 -13.14 -29.87 22.21
C GLN A 406 -14.11 -28.80 21.71
N ARG A 407 -15.23 -28.65 22.41
CA ARG A 407 -16.20 -27.60 22.12
C ARG A 407 -15.67 -26.27 22.65
N HIS A 408 -15.63 -25.25 21.79
CA HIS A 408 -15.23 -23.90 22.16
C HIS A 408 -16.26 -22.88 21.68
N LEU A 409 -16.68 -21.98 22.57
CA LEU A 409 -17.68 -20.95 22.24
C LEU A 409 -17.00 -19.73 21.63
N SER A 410 -17.66 -19.05 20.69
CA SER A 410 -17.27 -17.69 20.31
C SER A 410 -17.39 -16.76 21.52
N SER A 411 -16.34 -15.98 21.84
CA SER A 411 -16.27 -15.23 23.11
C SER A 411 -15.42 -13.97 23.02
N ASN A 412 -15.68 -13.04 23.95
CA ASN A 412 -15.13 -11.69 23.97
C ASN A 412 -15.35 -10.96 22.62
N ILE A 413 -16.60 -10.96 22.16
CA ILE A 413 -17.00 -10.35 20.89
C ILE A 413 -17.69 -9.01 21.14
N VAL A 414 -17.32 -7.99 20.37
CA VAL A 414 -17.97 -6.67 20.38
C VAL A 414 -18.60 -6.40 19.02
N ILE A 415 -19.90 -6.13 18.99
CA ILE A 415 -20.63 -5.74 17.78
C ILE A 415 -21.27 -4.38 18.03
N THR A 416 -20.74 -3.33 17.40
CA THR A 416 -21.14 -1.96 17.69
C THR A 416 -21.24 -1.05 16.47
N ASN A 417 -22.10 -0.03 16.57
CA ASN A 417 -22.30 1.00 15.54
C ASN A 417 -22.63 0.44 14.13
N ASN A 418 -23.13 -0.78 14.02
CA ASN A 418 -23.50 -1.38 12.73
C ASN A 418 -24.95 -1.00 12.36
N ALA A 419 -25.24 -1.00 11.06
CA ALA A 419 -26.57 -0.76 10.52
C ALA A 419 -27.08 -1.99 9.75
N PHE A 420 -28.22 -2.53 10.18
CA PHE A 420 -28.96 -3.60 9.52
C PHE A 420 -30.18 -2.97 8.87
N LEU A 421 -30.14 -2.84 7.54
CA LEU A 421 -31.06 -2.03 6.76
C LEU A 421 -31.83 -2.90 5.75
N PRO A 422 -33.07 -2.54 5.39
CA PRO A 422 -33.75 -3.18 4.29
C PRO A 422 -33.18 -2.66 2.97
N TYR A 423 -33.24 -3.47 1.92
CA TYR A 423 -33.01 -2.99 0.56
C TYR A 423 -34.33 -2.49 -0.03
N LYS A 424 -34.31 -1.28 -0.58
CA LYS A 424 -35.46 -0.63 -1.22
C LYS A 424 -35.18 -0.36 -2.68
N ASP A 425 -36.18 -0.54 -3.52
CA ASP A 425 -36.11 -0.09 -4.91
C ASP A 425 -36.22 1.43 -5.04
N SER A 426 -36.13 1.94 -6.27
CA SER A 426 -36.22 3.37 -6.57
C SER A 426 -37.58 4.01 -6.22
N SER A 427 -38.63 3.21 -6.02
CA SER A 427 -39.94 3.68 -5.56
C SER A 427 -40.06 3.75 -4.04
N GLY A 428 -39.05 3.24 -3.31
CA GLY A 428 -39.06 3.12 -1.86
C GLY A 428 -39.70 1.84 -1.34
N LYS A 429 -40.13 0.93 -2.22
CA LYS A 429 -40.68 -0.38 -1.84
C LYS A 429 -39.54 -1.28 -1.34
N ILE A 430 -39.80 -1.99 -0.23
CA ILE A 430 -38.86 -2.99 0.29
C ILE A 430 -38.83 -4.19 -0.66
N ILE A 431 -37.62 -4.53 -1.12
CA ILE A 431 -37.33 -5.70 -1.95
C ILE A 431 -36.67 -6.82 -1.12
N ALA A 432 -36.00 -6.45 -0.02
CA ALA A 432 -35.47 -7.37 0.97
C ALA A 432 -35.47 -6.69 2.35
N TYR A 433 -35.93 -7.40 3.38
CA TYR A 433 -35.92 -6.90 4.77
C TYR A 433 -34.50 -6.94 5.36
N SER A 434 -34.27 -6.34 6.53
CA SER A 434 -32.95 -6.39 7.16
C SER A 434 -32.68 -7.72 7.86
N ALA A 435 -31.39 -8.03 7.99
CA ALA A 435 -30.84 -9.11 8.79
C ALA A 435 -30.86 -8.83 10.31
N SER A 436 -30.43 -9.82 11.08
CA SER A 436 -30.25 -9.85 12.54
C SER A 436 -28.80 -10.18 12.94
N ILE A 437 -28.55 -10.22 14.24
CA ILE A 437 -27.36 -10.80 14.87
C ILE A 437 -27.82 -11.94 15.77
N GLY A 438 -27.12 -13.07 15.78
CA GLY A 438 -27.40 -14.08 16.78
C GLY A 438 -26.67 -15.39 16.63
N GLN A 439 -27.38 -16.45 16.99
CA GLN A 439 -26.99 -17.85 16.93
C GLN A 439 -28.27 -18.68 16.94
N HIS A 440 -28.25 -19.87 16.34
CA HIS A 440 -29.38 -20.79 16.42
C HIS A 440 -28.99 -22.27 16.66
N SER A 441 -27.70 -22.56 16.86
CA SER A 441 -27.19 -23.94 17.00
C SER A 441 -26.35 -24.18 18.26
N SER A 442 -25.96 -23.15 19.02
CA SER A 442 -25.10 -23.33 20.20
C SER A 442 -25.02 -22.09 21.11
N ASP A 443 -24.61 -22.27 22.38
CA ASP A 443 -24.35 -21.13 23.26
C ASP A 443 -23.17 -20.26 22.78
N VAL A 444 -23.15 -19.01 23.24
CA VAL A 444 -22.01 -18.11 23.08
C VAL A 444 -21.36 -17.78 24.42
N GLY A 445 -20.08 -17.40 24.37
CA GLY A 445 -19.35 -16.83 25.49
C GLY A 445 -19.76 -15.38 25.76
N LEU A 446 -18.80 -14.56 26.21
CA LEU A 446 -19.04 -13.15 26.51
C LEU A 446 -19.21 -12.33 25.23
N VAL A 447 -20.36 -11.67 25.07
CA VAL A 447 -20.67 -10.82 23.91
C VAL A 447 -21.22 -9.47 24.35
N SER A 448 -20.77 -8.40 23.70
CA SER A 448 -21.28 -7.03 23.87
C SER A 448 -21.87 -6.53 22.55
N ILE A 449 -23.15 -6.17 22.54
CA ILE A 449 -23.88 -5.68 21.36
C ILE A 449 -24.52 -4.33 21.70
N TYR A 450 -24.03 -3.24 21.12
CA TYR A 450 -24.53 -1.91 21.44
C TYR A 450 -24.45 -0.90 20.29
N ASN A 451 -25.25 0.16 20.35
CA ASN A 451 -25.30 1.22 19.33
C ASN A 451 -25.60 0.74 17.89
N ASN A 452 -26.16 -0.46 17.72
CA ASN A 452 -26.55 -0.94 16.40
C ASN A 452 -27.95 -0.43 16.03
N THR A 453 -28.21 -0.28 14.74
CA THR A 453 -29.54 0.07 14.22
C THR A 453 -30.09 -1.06 13.38
N PHE A 454 -31.29 -1.53 13.70
CA PHE A 454 -32.05 -2.51 12.92
C PHE A 454 -33.29 -1.80 12.38
N THR A 455 -33.52 -1.87 11.07
CA THR A 455 -34.68 -1.23 10.43
C THR A 455 -35.42 -2.24 9.58
N SER A 456 -36.70 -2.45 9.82
CA SER A 456 -37.54 -3.36 9.03
C SER A 456 -36.91 -4.76 8.93
N SER A 457 -36.64 -5.40 10.06
CA SER A 457 -36.02 -6.74 10.09
C SER A 457 -36.99 -7.83 9.67
N LEU A 458 -36.53 -8.83 8.90
CA LEU A 458 -37.37 -9.94 8.43
C LEU A 458 -38.02 -10.65 9.62
N VAL A 459 -37.25 -10.91 10.65
CA VAL A 459 -37.69 -11.63 11.86
C VAL A 459 -38.85 -10.95 12.60
N LYS A 460 -39.09 -9.64 12.40
CA LYS A 460 -40.28 -8.95 12.93
C LYS A 460 -41.54 -9.14 12.06
N GLN A 461 -41.38 -9.47 10.78
CA GLN A 461 -42.49 -9.70 9.85
C GLN A 461 -43.09 -11.09 9.97
N ILE A 462 -42.31 -12.05 10.49
CA ILE A 462 -42.73 -13.43 10.68
C ILE A 462 -43.54 -13.54 11.98
N ALA A 463 -44.82 -13.89 11.86
CA ALA A 463 -45.73 -14.06 13.00
C ALA A 463 -45.53 -15.42 13.70
N LYS A 464 -44.31 -15.68 14.16
CA LYS A 464 -43.95 -16.84 14.99
C LYS A 464 -43.18 -16.34 16.22
N ASN A 465 -43.62 -16.76 17.40
CA ASN A 465 -42.95 -16.43 18.65
C ASN A 465 -41.83 -17.44 18.93
N ASP A 466 -40.66 -17.19 18.36
CA ASP A 466 -39.46 -17.99 18.57
C ASP A 466 -38.30 -17.09 19.03
N TRP A 467 -37.39 -17.62 19.83
CA TRP A 467 -36.31 -16.81 20.40
C TRP A 467 -35.28 -16.39 19.33
N VAL A 468 -35.07 -17.24 18.33
CA VAL A 468 -34.24 -17.00 17.13
C VAL A 468 -34.84 -15.96 16.16
N LEU A 469 -36.14 -15.69 16.27
CA LEU A 469 -36.83 -14.69 15.43
C LEU A 469 -36.84 -13.31 16.09
N LYS A 470 -35.67 -12.86 16.56
CA LYS A 470 -35.47 -11.52 17.10
C LYS A 470 -34.27 -10.84 16.44
N PRO A 471 -34.26 -9.51 16.30
CA PRO A 471 -33.14 -8.79 15.67
C PRO A 471 -31.79 -9.03 16.37
N ILE A 472 -31.83 -9.27 17.69
CA ILE A 472 -30.71 -9.77 18.48
C ILE A 472 -31.21 -10.97 19.29
N HIS A 473 -30.55 -12.12 19.16
CA HIS A 473 -30.89 -13.32 19.93
C HIS A 473 -29.63 -14.13 20.24
N LEU A 474 -29.45 -14.48 21.51
CA LEU A 474 -28.29 -15.24 21.99
C LEU A 474 -28.74 -16.16 23.12
N GLN A 475 -28.08 -17.31 23.25
CA GLN A 475 -28.12 -18.14 24.47
C GLN A 475 -26.73 -18.15 25.06
N SER A 476 -26.63 -17.91 26.37
CA SER A 476 -25.34 -17.78 27.05
C SER A 476 -25.53 -17.86 28.55
N ASP A 477 -24.59 -18.52 29.23
CA ASP A 477 -24.46 -18.49 30.68
C ASP A 477 -23.67 -17.26 31.18
N TYR A 478 -23.18 -16.41 30.26
CA TYR A 478 -22.39 -15.23 30.56
C TYR A 478 -23.26 -13.98 30.67
N ALA A 479 -22.80 -13.02 31.46
CA ALA A 479 -23.42 -11.71 31.59
C ALA A 479 -23.15 -10.84 30.35
N ASN A 480 -23.87 -11.11 29.26
CA ASN A 480 -23.75 -10.36 28.01
C ASN A 480 -24.29 -8.94 28.14
N ALA A 481 -23.63 -7.99 27.47
CA ALA A 481 -23.99 -6.58 27.50
C ALA A 481 -24.72 -6.17 26.22
N ILE A 482 -26.06 -6.14 26.28
CA ILE A 482 -26.91 -5.74 25.14
C ILE A 482 -27.67 -4.46 25.50
N TYR A 483 -27.27 -3.33 24.92
CA TYR A 483 -27.84 -2.02 25.29
C TYR A 483 -27.74 -1.00 24.15
N ALA A 484 -28.50 0.09 24.21
CA ALA A 484 -28.45 1.19 23.24
C ALA A 484 -28.62 0.79 21.75
N ASN A 485 -29.24 -0.36 21.47
CA ASN A 485 -29.60 -0.75 20.11
C ASN A 485 -30.94 -0.14 19.72
N THR A 486 -31.01 0.43 18.53
CA THR A 486 -32.26 0.98 17.96
C THR A 486 -32.91 -0.08 17.08
N ILE A 487 -34.16 -0.43 17.34
CA ILE A 487 -34.88 -1.47 16.60
C ILE A 487 -36.19 -0.92 16.05
N ASN A 488 -36.15 -0.43 14.81
CA ASN A 488 -37.26 0.21 14.10
C ASN A 488 -38.05 -0.81 13.29
#